data_AF-A0A060BZW4-F1
#
_entry.id   AF-A0A060BZW4-F1
#
_cell.length_a   1.000
_cell.length_b   1.000
_cell.length_c   1.000
_cell.angle_alpha   90.00
_cell.angle_beta   90.00
_cell.angle_gamma   90.00
#
_symmetry.space_group_name_H-M   'P 1'
#
loop_
_entity.id
_entity.type
_entity.pdbx_description
1 polymer ?
#
loop_
_entity_poly.entity_id
_entity_poly.type
_entity_poly.pdbx_seq_one_letter_code
_entity_poly.pdbx_strand_id
1 'polypeptide(L)'
;FGIWFRRKIAAIDHFFVQDEDSKNLLESIGMDEVTVSGDTRFDRVKEIFNSKPKLDFIEKFKENSKLIVAGSTWPDDDEILVQYINHKLPDDWKVIFAPHNIHEKEILRLKEHLHKKTAIFTQSDETERENTQILIVDTIGMLTKIYAYADISYVGGGFTKTGVHNTLDAG
;
A
#
# COMPACT_ATOMS: atom_id res chain seq x y z
N PHE A 1 0.36 21.19 -21.83
CA PHE A 1 1.60 20.59 -21.29
C PHE A 1 2.01 19.32 -22.06
N GLY A 2 2.27 19.40 -23.38
CA GLY A 2 2.28 18.19 -24.25
C GLY A 2 3.57 17.83 -24.99
N ILE A 3 4.63 18.64 -24.91
CA ILE A 3 5.81 18.50 -25.79
C ILE A 3 6.97 17.76 -25.12
N TRP A 4 7.09 17.80 -23.79
CA TRP A 4 8.21 17.19 -23.08
C TRP A 4 8.06 15.67 -22.88
N PHE A 5 6.83 15.15 -22.79
CA PHE A 5 6.56 13.73 -22.59
C PHE A 5 6.85 12.90 -23.85
N ARG A 6 6.51 13.42 -25.05
CA ARG A 6 6.69 12.73 -26.35
C ARG A 6 8.12 12.28 -26.65
N ARG A 7 9.15 13.00 -26.16
CA ARG A 7 10.57 12.67 -26.43
C ARG A 7 11.11 11.51 -25.58
N LYS A 8 10.48 11.18 -24.45
CA LYS A 8 10.90 10.03 -23.62
C LYS A 8 10.30 8.70 -24.08
N ILE A 9 9.19 8.75 -24.80
CA ILE A 9 8.48 7.54 -25.25
C ILE A 9 9.13 6.93 -26.49
N ALA A 10 9.89 7.70 -27.28
CA ALA A 10 10.65 7.21 -28.44
C ALA A 10 11.93 6.39 -28.10
N ALA A 11 12.19 6.13 -26.81
CA ALA A 11 13.35 5.35 -26.33
C ALA A 11 12.92 4.02 -25.69
N ILE A 12 11.67 3.61 -25.88
CA ILE A 12 11.10 2.37 -25.34
C ILE A 12 10.81 1.46 -26.53
N ASP A 13 11.52 0.34 -26.59
CA ASP A 13 11.45 -0.61 -27.71
C ASP A 13 10.17 -1.46 -27.69
N HIS A 14 9.51 -1.62 -26.52
CA HIS A 14 8.28 -2.40 -26.40
C HIS A 14 7.49 -2.00 -25.13
N PHE A 15 6.17 -1.90 -25.22
CA PHE A 15 5.27 -1.55 -24.13
C PHE A 15 4.44 -2.75 -23.67
N PHE A 16 4.32 -2.94 -22.36
CA PHE A 16 3.41 -3.92 -21.76
C PHE A 16 2.23 -3.18 -21.11
N VAL A 17 1.01 -3.47 -21.55
CA VAL A 17 -0.21 -2.78 -21.09
C VAL A 17 -1.22 -3.75 -20.46
N GLN A 18 -2.13 -3.19 -19.66
CA GLN A 18 -3.04 -3.95 -18.79
C GLN A 18 -4.31 -4.40 -19.50
N ASP A 19 -4.78 -3.62 -20.46
CA ASP A 19 -6.00 -3.84 -21.21
C ASP A 19 -5.84 -3.41 -22.68
N GLU A 20 -6.76 -3.87 -23.52
CA GLU A 20 -6.77 -3.56 -24.95
C GLU A 20 -7.03 -2.07 -25.22
N ASP A 21 -7.71 -1.35 -24.33
CA ASP A 21 -7.95 0.09 -24.49
C ASP A 21 -6.64 0.89 -24.42
N SER A 22 -5.77 0.53 -23.48
CA SER A 22 -4.41 1.10 -23.35
C SER A 22 -3.54 0.77 -24.56
N LYS A 23 -3.69 -0.44 -25.13
CA LYS A 23 -2.99 -0.83 -26.36
C LYS A 23 -3.46 0.00 -27.55
N ASN A 24 -4.76 0.09 -27.77
CA ASN A 24 -5.36 0.86 -28.85
C ASN A 24 -4.96 2.34 -28.79
N LEU A 25 -4.84 2.92 -27.58
CA LEU A 25 -4.37 4.28 -27.39
C LEU A 25 -2.89 4.46 -27.80
N LEU A 26 -2.01 3.51 -27.43
CA LEU A 26 -0.60 3.55 -27.80
C LEU A 26 -0.39 3.34 -29.32
N GLU A 27 -1.14 2.42 -29.92
CA GLU A 27 -1.15 2.22 -31.38
C GLU A 27 -1.63 3.50 -32.10
N SER A 28 -2.66 4.20 -31.57
CA SER A 28 -3.18 5.44 -32.17
C SER A 28 -2.17 6.60 -32.21
N ILE A 29 -1.11 6.54 -31.38
CA ILE A 29 -0.03 7.53 -31.36
C ILE A 29 1.25 7.04 -32.06
N GLY A 30 1.16 5.92 -32.80
CA GLY A 30 2.23 5.38 -33.64
C GLY A 30 3.22 4.47 -32.90
N MET A 31 2.76 3.76 -31.86
CA MET A 31 3.56 2.78 -31.13
C MET A 31 3.00 1.37 -31.37
N ASP A 32 3.64 0.65 -32.28
CA ASP A 32 3.14 -0.65 -32.76
C ASP A 32 3.67 -1.84 -31.92
N GLU A 33 4.70 -1.61 -31.10
CA GLU A 33 5.33 -2.62 -30.23
C GLU A 33 4.66 -2.65 -28.85
N VAL A 34 3.43 -3.18 -28.78
CA VAL A 34 2.62 -3.20 -27.55
C VAL A 34 2.00 -4.59 -27.30
N THR A 35 2.28 -5.18 -26.13
CA THR A 35 1.67 -6.46 -25.69
C THR A 35 0.71 -6.24 -24.53
N VAL A 36 -0.52 -6.78 -24.64
CA VAL A 36 -1.46 -6.86 -23.51
C VAL A 36 -1.06 -8.05 -22.63
N SER A 37 -0.49 -7.77 -21.46
CA SER A 37 -0.03 -8.81 -20.52
C SER A 37 -1.01 -9.05 -19.37
N GLY A 38 -2.12 -8.32 -19.32
CA GLY A 38 -2.99 -8.29 -18.15
C GLY A 38 -2.29 -7.68 -16.93
N ASP A 39 -2.93 -7.76 -15.76
CA ASP A 39 -2.35 -7.22 -14.53
C ASP A 39 -1.45 -8.26 -13.82
N THR A 40 -0.17 -8.28 -14.20
CA THR A 40 0.87 -9.09 -13.55
C THR A 40 1.02 -8.80 -12.04
N ARG A 41 0.46 -7.70 -11.52
CA ARG A 41 0.48 -7.40 -10.08
C ARG A 41 -0.44 -8.33 -9.30
N PHE A 42 -1.59 -8.72 -9.84
CA PHE A 42 -2.50 -9.64 -9.15
C PHE A 42 -1.93 -11.06 -9.09
N ASP A 43 -1.31 -11.53 -10.17
CA ASP A 43 -0.68 -12.86 -10.19
C ASP A 43 0.53 -12.90 -9.25
N ARG A 44 1.35 -11.82 -9.23
CA ARG A 44 2.46 -11.68 -8.29
C ARG A 44 2.02 -11.63 -6.83
N VAL A 45 0.89 -10.99 -6.52
CA VAL A 45 0.31 -10.98 -5.16
C VAL A 45 -0.14 -12.39 -4.76
N LYS A 46 -0.80 -13.12 -5.66
CA LYS A 46 -1.19 -14.53 -5.42
C LYS A 46 0.01 -15.45 -5.23
N GLU A 47 1.06 -15.30 -6.03
CA GLU A 47 2.32 -16.04 -5.87
C GLU A 47 2.99 -15.74 -4.54
N ILE A 48 3.07 -14.46 -4.15
CA ILE A 48 3.64 -14.06 -2.85
C ILE A 48 2.83 -14.67 -1.71
N PHE A 49 1.49 -14.61 -1.78
CA PHE A 49 0.62 -15.24 -0.78
C PHE A 49 0.86 -16.76 -0.68
N ASN A 50 0.91 -17.45 -1.82
CA ASN A 50 1.16 -18.89 -1.90
C ASN A 50 2.57 -19.28 -1.43
N SER A 51 3.56 -18.39 -1.60
CA SER A 51 4.94 -18.62 -1.19
C SER A 51 5.15 -18.62 0.33
N LYS A 52 4.13 -18.24 1.12
CA LYS A 52 4.20 -18.09 2.58
C LYS A 52 5.43 -17.27 2.99
N PRO A 53 5.44 -15.96 2.69
CA PRO A 53 6.62 -15.15 2.86
C PRO A 53 6.95 -15.06 4.34
N LYS A 54 8.10 -15.59 4.77
CA LYS A 54 8.51 -15.52 6.18
C LYS A 54 8.95 -14.10 6.54
N LEU A 55 8.12 -13.43 7.32
CA LEU A 55 8.43 -12.20 8.03
C LEU A 55 8.31 -12.47 9.53
N ASP A 56 9.36 -13.03 10.11
CA ASP A 56 9.40 -13.47 11.52
C ASP A 56 8.96 -12.35 12.48
N PHE A 57 9.29 -11.09 12.19
CA PHE A 57 8.88 -9.96 13.03
C PHE A 57 7.36 -9.75 13.06
N ILE A 58 6.62 -10.10 11.99
CA ILE A 58 5.16 -9.99 11.97
C ILE A 58 4.54 -11.14 12.74
N GLU A 59 5.11 -12.34 12.63
CA GLU A 59 4.67 -13.49 13.42
C GLU A 59 4.79 -13.21 14.91
N LYS A 60 5.93 -12.65 15.33
CA LYS A 60 6.17 -12.22 16.71
C LYS A 60 5.30 -11.03 17.11
N PHE A 61 5.13 -10.04 16.25
CA PHE A 61 4.27 -8.87 16.54
C PHE A 61 2.79 -9.26 16.70
N LYS A 62 2.29 -10.12 15.83
CA LYS A 62 0.88 -10.55 15.77
C LYS A 62 0.57 -11.56 16.87
N GLU A 63 1.46 -12.53 17.10
CA GLU A 63 1.21 -13.72 17.91
C GLU A 63 -0.16 -14.36 17.54
N ASN A 64 -1.07 -14.45 18.50
CA ASN A 64 -2.43 -14.97 18.34
C ASN A 64 -3.48 -13.88 18.08
N SER A 65 -3.07 -12.61 17.99
CA SER A 65 -3.95 -11.46 17.81
C SER A 65 -4.50 -11.40 16.40
N LYS A 66 -5.67 -10.77 16.24
CA LYS A 66 -6.15 -10.36 14.91
C LYS A 66 -5.30 -9.21 14.38
N LEU A 67 -4.96 -9.26 13.10
CA LEU A 67 -4.11 -8.25 12.46
C LEU A 67 -4.86 -7.46 11.41
N ILE A 68 -4.93 -6.14 11.59
CA ILE A 68 -5.32 -5.18 10.54
C ILE A 68 -4.05 -4.65 9.88
N VAL A 69 -3.99 -4.67 8.55
CA VAL A 69 -2.92 -4.01 7.78
C VAL A 69 -3.52 -2.85 7.00
N ALA A 70 -3.15 -1.63 7.37
CA ALA A 70 -3.46 -0.42 6.63
C ALA A 70 -2.26 -0.05 5.75
N GLY A 71 -2.31 -0.45 4.48
CA GLY A 71 -1.19 -0.30 3.56
C GLY A 71 -1.43 0.74 2.48
N SER A 72 -0.36 1.42 2.09
CA SER A 72 -0.39 2.52 1.12
C SER A 72 -1.35 3.65 1.52
N THR A 73 -1.48 3.93 2.81
CA THR A 73 -2.37 4.98 3.31
C THR A 73 -1.85 6.38 3.00
N TRP A 74 -2.78 7.30 2.77
CA TRP A 74 -2.55 8.73 2.66
C TRP A 74 -3.01 9.44 3.94
N PRO A 75 -2.62 10.71 4.17
CA PRO A 75 -3.03 11.45 5.37
C PRO A 75 -4.55 11.45 5.63
N ASP A 76 -5.37 11.54 4.58
CA ASP A 76 -6.83 11.50 4.69
C ASP A 76 -7.33 10.10 5.12
N ASP A 77 -6.68 9.03 4.65
CA ASP A 77 -6.96 7.66 5.08
C ASP A 77 -6.57 7.48 6.57
N ASP A 78 -5.40 7.99 6.94
CA ASP A 78 -4.84 7.92 8.29
C ASP A 78 -5.77 8.58 9.32
N GLU A 79 -6.35 9.75 9.02
CA GLU A 79 -7.28 10.44 9.92
C GLU A 79 -8.48 9.55 10.31
N ILE A 80 -9.10 8.88 9.33
CA ILE A 80 -10.25 8.00 9.56
C ILE A 80 -9.83 6.76 10.35
N LEU A 81 -8.71 6.14 9.96
CA LEU A 81 -8.20 4.93 10.60
C LEU A 81 -7.77 5.20 12.05
N VAL A 82 -7.11 6.32 12.30
CA VAL A 82 -6.72 6.77 13.65
C VAL A 82 -7.96 6.95 14.53
N GLN A 83 -9.03 7.56 14.01
CA GLN A 83 -10.28 7.70 14.76
C GLN A 83 -10.87 6.33 15.15
N TYR A 84 -10.93 5.39 14.22
CA TYR A 84 -11.38 4.03 14.51
C TYR A 84 -10.49 3.36 15.57
N ILE A 85 -9.17 3.46 15.39
CA ILE A 85 -8.18 2.81 16.26
C ILE A 85 -8.26 3.32 17.70
N ASN A 86 -8.39 4.63 17.87
CA ASN A 86 -8.44 5.26 19.19
C ASN A 86 -9.73 4.95 19.95
N HIS A 87 -10.85 4.71 19.27
CA HIS A 87 -12.16 4.61 19.91
C HIS A 87 -12.81 3.22 19.87
N LYS A 88 -12.43 2.36 18.92
CA LYS A 88 -13.17 1.14 18.59
C LYS A 88 -12.31 -0.11 18.44
N LEU A 89 -10.98 0.03 18.31
CA LEU A 89 -10.10 -1.13 18.15
C LEU A 89 -10.05 -1.96 19.44
N PRO A 90 -10.41 -3.26 19.39
CA PRO A 90 -10.30 -4.16 20.53
C PRO A 90 -8.85 -4.27 21.03
N ASP A 91 -8.65 -4.55 22.31
CA ASP A 91 -7.30 -4.59 22.91
C ASP A 91 -6.48 -5.81 22.48
N ASP A 92 -7.14 -6.89 22.06
CA ASP A 92 -6.55 -8.13 21.53
C ASP A 92 -6.27 -8.06 20.01
N TRP A 93 -6.39 -6.88 19.41
CA TRP A 93 -6.12 -6.66 17.98
C TRP A 93 -4.87 -5.82 17.78
N LYS A 94 -4.07 -6.21 16.78
CA LYS A 94 -2.86 -5.51 16.37
C LYS A 94 -3.10 -4.78 15.05
N VAL A 95 -2.37 -3.69 14.83
CA VAL A 95 -2.44 -2.91 13.59
C VAL A 95 -1.04 -2.66 13.03
N ILE A 96 -0.88 -2.88 11.73
CA ILE A 96 0.28 -2.39 10.97
C ILE A 96 -0.17 -1.24 10.07
N PHE A 97 0.48 -0.08 10.19
CA PHE A 97 0.42 0.99 9.21
C PHE A 97 1.63 0.89 8.28
N ALA A 98 1.40 0.98 6.97
CA ALA A 98 2.44 1.14 5.97
C ALA A 98 2.07 2.32 5.08
N PRO A 99 2.34 3.56 5.55
CA PRO A 99 1.91 4.77 4.86
C PRO A 99 2.61 4.96 3.52
N HIS A 100 1.96 5.65 2.59
CA HIS A 100 2.54 5.98 1.28
C HIS A 100 3.76 6.90 1.41
N ASN A 101 3.73 7.80 2.39
CA ASN A 101 4.83 8.70 2.70
C ASN A 101 5.59 8.22 3.95
N ILE A 102 6.86 7.86 3.76
CA ILE A 102 7.76 7.40 4.83
C ILE A 102 8.69 8.50 5.37
N HIS A 103 8.43 9.77 5.03
CA HIS A 103 9.18 10.88 5.60
C HIS A 103 8.95 10.97 7.11
N GLU A 104 10.05 11.07 7.86
CA GLU A 104 10.06 11.05 9.33
C GLU A 104 9.00 11.97 9.96
N LYS A 105 8.84 13.20 9.45
CA LYS A 105 7.84 14.15 9.95
C LYS A 105 6.41 13.61 9.88
N GLU A 106 6.03 12.95 8.79
CA GLU A 106 4.68 12.40 8.63
C GLU A 106 4.49 11.15 9.49
N ILE A 107 5.52 10.30 9.60
CA ILE A 107 5.51 9.13 10.48
C ILE A 107 5.33 9.53 11.95
N LEU A 108 6.08 10.55 12.39
CA LEU A 108 5.95 11.08 13.75
C LEU A 108 4.59 11.70 13.98
N ARG A 109 4.08 12.48 13.01
CA ARG A 109 2.71 13.03 13.08
C ARG A 109 1.67 11.92 13.22
N LEU A 110 1.75 10.86 12.42
CA LEU A 110 0.83 9.71 12.54
C LEU A 110 0.91 9.09 13.94
N LYS A 111 2.13 8.84 14.45
CA LYS A 111 2.36 8.29 15.79
C LYS A 111 1.76 9.17 16.89
N GLU A 112 1.90 10.49 16.80
CA GLU A 112 1.38 11.45 17.79
C GLU A 112 -0.15 11.41 17.92
N HIS A 113 -0.87 11.08 16.85
CA HIS A 113 -2.34 11.01 16.87
C HIS A 113 -2.87 9.65 17.36
N LEU A 114 -1.99 8.66 17.58
CA LEU A 114 -2.36 7.34 18.08
C LEU A 114 -2.27 7.29 19.61
N HIS A 115 -3.39 7.00 20.27
CA HIS A 115 -3.45 6.95 21.74
C HIS A 115 -2.98 5.59 22.32
N LYS A 116 -2.87 4.58 21.46
CA LYS A 116 -2.41 3.23 21.82
C LYS A 116 -0.89 3.13 21.66
N LYS A 117 -0.27 2.20 22.39
CA LYS A 117 1.19 1.95 22.31
C LYS A 117 1.59 1.66 20.86
N THR A 118 2.51 2.47 20.34
CA THR A 118 2.89 2.48 18.92
C THR A 118 4.41 2.47 18.76
N ALA A 119 4.92 1.54 17.95
CA ALA A 119 6.31 1.43 17.55
C ALA A 119 6.49 1.88 16.10
N ILE A 120 7.66 2.42 15.76
CA ILE A 120 8.09 2.70 14.37
C ILE A 120 9.16 1.68 14.01
N PHE A 121 8.98 0.97 12.90
CA PHE A 121 9.75 -0.22 12.56
C PHE A 121 11.27 0.02 12.54
N THR A 122 11.74 1.12 11.94
CA THR A 122 13.18 1.44 11.89
C THR A 122 13.74 1.98 13.20
N GLN A 123 12.89 2.43 14.13
CA GLN A 123 13.29 3.10 15.37
C GLN A 123 13.06 2.25 16.63
N SER A 124 12.56 1.04 16.47
CA SER A 124 12.20 0.14 17.57
C SER A 124 12.95 -1.17 17.47
N ASP A 125 13.31 -1.74 18.62
CA ASP A 125 13.83 -3.10 18.67
C ASP A 125 12.70 -4.14 18.59
N GLU A 126 13.06 -5.42 18.59
CA GLU A 126 12.08 -6.51 18.54
C GLU A 126 11.16 -6.53 19.77
N THR A 127 11.70 -6.29 20.97
CA THR A 127 10.92 -6.33 22.21
C THR A 127 9.91 -5.19 22.26
N GLU A 128 10.30 -3.99 21.84
CA GLU A 128 9.38 -2.85 21.76
C GLU A 128 8.22 -3.17 20.81
N ARG A 129 8.50 -3.71 19.62
CA ARG A 129 7.48 -4.05 18.62
C ARG A 129 6.47 -5.06 19.17
N GLU A 130 6.93 -6.15 19.78
CA GLU A 130 6.05 -7.17 20.37
C GLU A 130 5.10 -6.57 21.43
N ASN A 131 5.59 -5.59 22.20
CA ASN A 131 4.86 -4.95 23.30
C ASN A 131 3.98 -3.76 22.89
N THR A 132 3.91 -3.41 21.59
CA THR A 132 3.00 -2.37 21.08
C THR A 132 1.77 -2.95 20.42
N GLN A 133 0.67 -2.19 20.43
CA GLN A 133 -0.55 -2.59 19.71
C GLN A 133 -0.47 -2.21 18.23
N ILE A 134 0.30 -1.16 17.93
CA ILE A 134 0.44 -0.59 16.59
C ILE A 134 1.91 -0.59 16.19
N LEU A 135 2.15 -0.95 14.93
CA LEU A 135 3.46 -0.89 14.30
C LEU A 135 3.36 -0.08 13.01
N ILE A 136 4.12 1.01 12.93
CA ILE A 136 4.26 1.79 11.69
C ILE A 136 5.49 1.26 10.95
N VAL A 137 5.29 0.70 9.77
CA VAL A 137 6.34 0.21 8.88
C VAL A 137 6.72 1.33 7.90
N ASP A 138 7.83 1.99 8.18
CA ASP A 138 8.39 3.11 7.44
C ASP A 138 9.45 2.67 6.41
N THR A 139 9.26 1.49 5.81
CA THR A 139 10.17 0.89 4.82
C THR A 139 9.46 0.53 3.52
N ILE A 140 10.20 0.60 2.40
CA ILE A 140 9.69 0.26 1.07
C ILE A 140 9.95 -1.23 0.78
N GLY A 141 9.03 -1.87 0.05
CA GLY A 141 9.25 -3.21 -0.53
C GLY A 141 8.79 -4.39 0.33
N MET A 142 8.26 -4.14 1.53
CA MET A 142 7.75 -5.18 2.42
C MET A 142 6.23 -5.35 2.38
N LEU A 143 5.50 -4.35 1.88
CA LEU A 143 4.04 -4.28 1.99
C LEU A 143 3.31 -5.50 1.42
N THR A 144 3.68 -5.97 0.22
CA THR A 144 3.02 -7.13 -0.38
C THR A 144 3.15 -8.40 0.47
N LYS A 145 4.29 -8.55 1.17
CA LYS A 145 4.50 -9.67 2.10
C LYS A 145 3.73 -9.46 3.41
N ILE A 146 3.66 -8.22 3.91
CA ILE A 146 2.89 -7.85 5.12
C ILE A 146 1.41 -8.21 4.93
N TYR A 147 0.82 -7.94 3.75
CA TYR A 147 -0.57 -8.27 3.48
C TYR A 147 -0.90 -9.77 3.63
N ALA A 148 0.07 -10.67 3.41
CA ALA A 148 -0.15 -12.10 3.58
C ALA A 148 -0.44 -12.51 5.04
N TYR A 149 -0.13 -11.64 6.01
CA TYR A 149 -0.38 -11.87 7.45
C TYR A 149 -1.69 -11.25 7.96
N ALA A 150 -2.34 -10.42 7.14
CA ALA A 150 -3.52 -9.66 7.53
C ALA A 150 -4.75 -10.56 7.70
N ASP A 151 -5.50 -10.34 8.78
CA ASP A 151 -6.90 -10.81 8.88
C ASP A 151 -7.84 -9.84 8.17
N ILE A 152 -7.51 -8.54 8.21
CA ILE A 152 -8.21 -7.46 7.50
C ILE A 152 -7.17 -6.54 6.87
N SER A 153 -7.35 -6.22 5.60
CA SER A 153 -6.50 -5.26 4.89
C SER A 153 -7.30 -4.03 4.48
N TYR A 154 -6.79 -2.85 4.82
CA TYR A 154 -7.18 -1.58 4.22
C TYR A 154 -6.11 -1.18 3.21
N VAL A 155 -6.53 -0.97 1.95
CA VAL A 155 -5.64 -0.53 0.88
C VAL A 155 -5.95 0.95 0.62
N GLY A 156 -5.02 1.82 0.98
CA GLY A 156 -5.14 3.27 0.81
C GLY A 156 -5.06 3.71 -0.65
N GLY A 157 -5.38 4.99 -0.87
CA GLY A 157 -5.48 5.59 -2.21
C GLY A 157 -6.90 5.73 -2.73
N GLY A 158 -7.89 5.15 -2.05
CA GLY A 158 -9.32 5.27 -2.38
C GLY A 158 -9.94 6.65 -2.11
N PHE A 159 -9.37 7.44 -1.19
CA PHE A 159 -9.87 8.78 -0.82
C PHE A 159 -9.02 9.94 -1.35
N THR A 160 -7.96 9.66 -2.11
CA THR A 160 -7.18 10.74 -2.73
C THR A 160 -8.02 11.46 -3.78
N LYS A 161 -7.90 12.80 -3.88
CA LYS A 161 -8.53 13.61 -4.94
C LYS A 161 -8.18 13.19 -6.38
N THR A 162 -7.26 12.22 -6.54
CA THR A 162 -6.87 11.60 -7.81
C THR A 162 -7.46 10.20 -8.02
N GLY A 163 -8.18 9.63 -7.04
CA GLY A 163 -8.52 8.21 -6.99
C GLY A 163 -9.97 7.83 -7.37
N VAL A 164 -10.85 8.80 -7.61
CA VAL A 164 -12.20 8.54 -8.18
C VAL A 164 -12.53 9.55 -9.27
N HIS A 165 -11.74 9.55 -10.34
CA HIS A 165 -12.20 10.01 -11.66
C HIS A 165 -12.18 8.86 -12.68
N ASN A 166 -12.52 7.65 -12.22
CA ASN A 166 -12.95 6.56 -13.08
C ASN A 166 -14.33 6.08 -12.63
N THR A 167 -15.29 6.99 -12.75
CA THR A 167 -16.69 6.65 -13.00
C THR A 167 -17.15 7.61 -14.07
N LEU A 168 -17.55 7.02 -15.19
CA LEU A 168 -18.44 7.60 -16.19
C LEU A 168 -19.33 8.68 -15.57
N ASP A 169 -19.17 9.94 -15.99
CA ASP A 169 -20.31 10.82 -16.09
C ASP A 169 -21.13 10.32 -17.28
N ALA A 170 -21.98 9.33 -16.99
CA ALA A 170 -23.21 9.13 -17.74
C ALA A 170 -24.17 10.22 -17.27
N GLY A 171 -24.21 11.29 -18.05
CA GLY A 171 -25.19 12.36 -18.05
C GLY A 171 -25.16 13.06 -19.40
#